data_AF-A0A7R8UV21-F1
#
_entry.id   AF-A0A7R8UV21-F1
#
_cell.length_a   1.000
_cell.length_b   1.000
_cell.length_c   1.000
_cell.angle_alpha   90.00
_cell.angle_beta   90.00
_cell.angle_gamma   90.00
#
_symmetry.space_group_name_H-M   'P 1'
#
loop_
_entity.id
_entity.type
_entity.pdbx_description
1 polymer ?
#
loop_
_entity_poly.entity_id
_entity_poly.type
_entity_poly.pdbx_seq_one_letter_code
_entity_poly.pdbx_strand_id
1 'polypeptide(L)'
;MKLFLVFWTIFALVSAEWVPRTSDQMYKDQAECFKQLELTKEEQEKVKKEDFPDEPKFRCYLRCILMGGQIWDDEKGYNPERAYAELLNIHMTADVENLRKCNTQNLHHSDSCTRAFRVVKCFANNNYITSIKPKS
;
A
#
# COMPACT_ATOMS: atom_id res chain seq x y z
N MET A 1 36.01 -39.83 -0.58
CA MET A 1 35.65 -38.48 -1.07
C MET A 1 34.45 -38.57 -2.03
N LYS A 2 33.22 -38.56 -1.49
CA LYS A 2 31.97 -38.42 -2.29
C LYS A 2 30.70 -38.15 -1.45
N LEU A 3 30.84 -37.91 -0.14
CA LEU A 3 29.71 -37.70 0.77
C LEU A 3 29.55 -36.23 1.23
N PHE A 4 30.44 -35.33 0.83
CA PHE A 4 30.39 -33.91 1.24
C PHE A 4 29.63 -33.00 0.26
N LEU A 5 29.18 -33.51 -0.90
CA LEU A 5 28.49 -32.70 -1.92
C LEU A 5 26.97 -32.69 -1.80
N VAL A 6 26.38 -33.49 -0.91
CA VAL A 6 24.91 -33.61 -0.79
C VAL A 6 24.33 -32.62 0.23
N PHE A 7 25.15 -32.01 1.08
CA PHE A 7 24.67 -31.14 2.17
C PHE A 7 24.38 -29.69 1.77
N TRP A 8 24.67 -29.27 0.53
CA TRP A 8 24.53 -27.87 0.10
C TRP A 8 23.43 -27.62 -0.95
N THR A 9 22.76 -28.65 -1.47
CA THR A 9 21.83 -28.50 -2.60
C THR A 9 20.36 -28.32 -2.22
N ILE A 10 20.01 -28.23 -0.93
CA ILE A 10 18.63 -27.98 -0.49
C ILE A 10 18.61 -26.81 0.49
N PHE A 11 19.10 -25.64 0.06
CA PHE A 11 18.56 -24.39 0.58
C PHE A 11 17.22 -24.21 -0.12
N ALA A 12 16.15 -24.75 0.47
CA ALA A 12 14.80 -24.41 0.04
C ALA A 12 14.67 -22.89 0.16
N LEU A 13 14.62 -22.20 -0.98
CA LEU A 13 14.25 -20.80 -1.06
C LEU A 13 12.80 -20.70 -0.59
N VAL A 14 12.61 -20.55 0.72
CA VAL A 14 11.31 -20.16 1.27
C VAL A 14 11.13 -18.69 0.92
N SER A 15 10.70 -18.41 -0.31
CA SER A 15 10.16 -17.10 -0.61
C SER A 15 8.81 -17.03 0.10
N ALA A 16 8.75 -16.31 1.21
CA ALA A 16 7.47 -16.00 1.84
C ALA A 16 6.61 -15.30 0.79
N GLU A 17 5.49 -15.92 0.42
CA GLU A 17 4.51 -15.31 -0.47
C GLU A 17 3.90 -14.09 0.23
N TRP A 18 3.68 -13.02 -0.53
CA TRP A 18 3.04 -11.81 0.01
C TRP A 18 1.59 -12.10 0.34
N VAL A 19 1.13 -11.59 1.48
CA VAL A 19 -0.27 -11.67 1.92
C VAL A 19 -0.76 -10.29 2.38
N PRO A 20 -2.07 -10.02 2.25
CA PRO A 20 -2.74 -8.86 2.85
C PRO A 20 -2.39 -8.66 4.34
N ARG A 21 -2.27 -7.40 4.78
CA ARG A 21 -1.94 -7.07 6.17
C ARG A 21 -3.11 -7.36 7.09
N THR A 22 -2.83 -7.82 8.30
CA THR A 22 -3.82 -7.84 9.38
C THR A 22 -4.12 -6.42 9.87
N SER A 23 -5.24 -6.23 10.57
CA SER A 23 -5.57 -4.94 11.20
C SER A 23 -4.45 -4.46 12.15
N ASP A 24 -3.84 -5.36 12.91
CA ASP A 24 -2.72 -5.04 13.81
C ASP A 24 -1.49 -4.54 13.05
N GLN A 25 -1.20 -5.12 11.89
CA GLN A 25 -0.11 -4.65 11.02
C GLN A 25 -0.42 -3.27 10.45
N MET A 26 -1.65 -3.04 9.99
CA MET A 26 -2.09 -1.72 9.52
C MET A 26 -1.95 -0.63 10.59
N TYR A 27 -2.33 -0.92 11.84
CA TYR A 27 -2.17 0.02 12.96
C TYR A 27 -0.70 0.28 13.31
N LYS A 28 0.14 -0.76 13.26
CA LYS A 28 1.59 -0.61 13.45
C LYS A 28 2.21 0.27 12.38
N ASP A 29 1.89 0.01 11.11
CA ASP A 29 2.37 0.82 9.98
C ASP A 29 1.91 2.27 10.13
N GLN A 30 0.65 2.51 10.53
CA GLN A 30 0.16 3.87 10.78
C GLN A 30 0.93 4.58 11.89
N ALA A 31 1.15 3.92 13.02
CA ALA A 31 1.92 4.50 14.12
C ALA A 31 3.38 4.77 13.72
N GLU A 32 3.99 3.88 12.93
CA GLU A 32 5.32 4.06 12.39
C GLU A 32 5.38 5.25 11.42
N CYS A 33 4.44 5.36 10.49
CA CYS A 33 4.37 6.48 9.55
C CYS A 33 4.17 7.82 10.27
N PHE A 34 3.36 7.88 11.33
CA PHE A 34 3.22 9.08 12.17
C PHE A 34 4.54 9.50 12.81
N LYS A 35 5.31 8.52 13.30
CA LYS A 35 6.60 8.76 13.93
C LYS A 35 7.65 9.18 12.89
N GLN A 36 7.77 8.45 11.78
CA GLN A 36 8.79 8.70 10.75
C GLN A 36 8.63 10.08 10.10
N LEU A 37 7.41 10.55 9.93
CA LEU A 37 7.10 11.84 9.28
C LEU A 37 6.84 12.97 10.28
N GLU A 38 6.99 12.68 11.58
CA GLU A 38 6.78 13.63 12.67
C GLU A 38 5.44 14.39 12.53
N LEU A 39 4.36 13.63 12.35
CA LEU A 39 3.02 14.22 12.27
C LEU A 39 2.62 14.75 13.65
N THR A 40 2.16 15.99 13.69
CA THR A 40 1.57 16.60 14.89
C THR A 40 0.27 15.87 15.26
N LYS A 41 -0.20 16.04 16.50
CA LYS A 41 -1.49 15.47 16.92
C LYS A 41 -2.65 15.92 16.02
N GLU A 42 -2.64 17.19 15.59
CA GLU A 42 -3.66 17.72 14.68
C GLU A 42 -3.62 17.04 13.31
N GLU A 43 -2.42 16.86 12.75
CA GLU A 43 -2.23 16.14 11.47
C GLU A 43 -2.66 14.66 11.58
N GLN A 44 -2.37 14.00 12.71
CA GLN A 44 -2.82 12.64 12.98
C GLN A 44 -4.35 12.54 13.08
N GLU A 45 -5.01 13.53 13.69
CA GLU A 45 -6.48 13.56 13.74
C GLU A 45 -7.11 13.75 12.36
N LYS A 46 -6.49 14.52 11.45
CA LYS A 46 -6.94 14.60 10.04
C LYS A 46 -6.87 13.24 9.35
N VAL A 47 -5.76 12.52 9.51
CA VAL A 47 -5.60 11.15 8.99
C VAL A 47 -6.69 10.21 9.51
N LYS A 48 -6.99 10.24 10.81
CA LYS A 48 -8.03 9.39 11.41
C LYS A 48 -9.44 9.67 10.89
N LYS A 49 -9.67 10.90 10.40
CA LYS A 49 -10.92 11.32 9.76
C LYS A 49 -10.92 11.08 8.25
N GLU A 50 -9.88 10.42 7.72
CA GLU A 50 -9.67 10.18 6.29
C GLU A 50 -9.59 11.49 5.47
N ASP A 51 -9.19 12.58 6.13
CA ASP A 51 -8.94 13.87 5.49
C ASP A 51 -7.46 13.95 5.09
N PHE A 52 -7.21 13.75 3.80
CA PHE A 52 -5.87 13.76 3.20
C PHE A 52 -5.72 14.98 2.28
N PRO A 53 -5.40 16.17 2.82
CA PRO A 53 -5.15 17.35 2.00
C PRO A 53 -3.92 17.13 1.12
N ASP A 54 -3.85 17.87 0.01
CA ASP A 54 -2.76 17.78 -0.97
C ASP A 54 -1.48 18.50 -0.49
N GLU A 55 -1.01 18.13 0.69
CA GLU A 55 0.14 18.71 1.39
C GLU A 55 1.30 17.70 1.47
N PRO A 56 2.57 18.16 1.48
CA PRO A 56 3.74 17.27 1.42
C PRO A 56 3.75 16.13 2.45
N LYS A 57 3.42 16.41 3.72
CA LYS A 57 3.38 15.39 4.77
C LYS A 57 2.30 14.34 4.54
N PHE A 58 1.12 14.73 4.08
CA PHE A 58 0.02 13.80 3.82
C PHE A 58 0.26 12.94 2.58
N ARG A 59 0.89 13.51 1.55
CA ARG A 59 1.39 12.74 0.39
C ARG A 59 2.36 11.65 0.84
N CYS A 60 3.33 12.01 1.68
CA CYS A 60 4.32 11.06 2.17
C CYS A 60 3.72 10.06 3.17
N TYR A 61 2.70 10.45 3.93
CA TYR A 61 1.95 9.55 4.80
C TYR A 61 1.27 8.44 3.98
N LEU A 62 0.56 8.79 2.91
CA LEU A 62 -0.08 7.80 2.03
C LEU A 62 0.96 6.88 1.37
N ARG A 63 2.09 7.43 0.90
CA ARG A 63 3.21 6.61 0.43
C ARG A 63 3.66 5.61 1.48
N CYS A 64 3.90 6.08 2.71
CA CYS A 64 4.37 5.23 3.81
C CYS A 64 3.40 4.09 4.12
N ILE A 65 2.09 4.38 4.21
CA ILE A 65 1.06 3.35 4.43
C ILE A 65 1.01 2.33 3.30
N LEU A 66 1.11 2.77 2.04
CA LEU A 66 1.10 1.88 0.88
C LEU A 66 2.38 1.03 0.80
N MET A 67 3.52 1.56 1.24
CA MET A 67 4.76 0.79 1.35
C MET A 67 4.68 -0.30 2.44
N GLY A 68 4.04 -0.03 3.57
CA GLY A 68 3.81 -1.04 4.62
C GLY A 68 3.06 -2.28 4.10
N GLY A 69 2.07 -2.05 3.24
CA GLY A 69 1.35 -3.12 2.53
C GLY A 69 2.06 -3.66 1.29
N GLN A 70 3.24 -3.14 0.98
CA GLN A 70 3.97 -3.37 -0.27
C GLN A 70 3.10 -3.18 -1.54
N ILE A 71 2.13 -2.28 -1.45
CA ILE A 71 1.28 -1.79 -2.55
C ILE A 71 2.02 -0.72 -3.34
N TRP A 72 3.00 -0.07 -2.71
CA TRP A 72 3.86 0.93 -3.33
C TRP A 72 5.34 0.56 -3.17
N ASP A 73 6.10 0.82 -4.20
CA ASP A 73 7.55 0.74 -4.25
C ASP A 73 8.07 2.02 -4.93
N ASP A 74 9.17 2.61 -4.45
CA ASP A 74 9.66 3.87 -5.01
C ASP A 74 10.20 3.75 -6.43
N GLU A 75 10.74 2.60 -6.76
CA GLU A 75 11.35 2.32 -8.06
C GLU A 75 10.30 1.79 -9.03
N LYS A 76 9.51 0.79 -8.58
CA LYS A 76 8.53 0.07 -9.40
C LYS A 76 7.15 0.74 -9.43
N GLY A 77 6.84 1.59 -8.45
CA GLY A 77 5.57 2.27 -8.32
C GLY A 77 4.47 1.41 -7.70
N TYR A 78 3.25 1.64 -8.14
CA TYR A 78 2.03 1.06 -7.58
C TYR A 78 1.78 -0.37 -8.07
N ASN A 79 1.36 -1.25 -7.16
CA ASN A 79 0.96 -2.63 -7.42
C ASN A 79 -0.57 -2.80 -7.27
N PRO A 80 -1.34 -2.84 -8.37
CA PRO A 80 -2.80 -2.93 -8.33
C PRO A 80 -3.34 -4.26 -7.77
N GLU A 81 -2.61 -5.36 -7.95
CA GLU A 81 -2.99 -6.69 -7.50
C GLU A 81 -2.93 -6.78 -5.98
N ARG A 82 -1.86 -6.24 -5.37
CA ARG A 82 -1.73 -6.14 -3.91
C ARG A 82 -2.74 -5.18 -3.33
N ALA A 83 -3.01 -4.06 -3.99
CA ALA A 83 -4.05 -3.13 -3.57
C ALA A 83 -5.44 -3.78 -3.55
N TYR A 84 -5.78 -4.53 -4.61
CA TYR A 84 -7.04 -5.25 -4.68
C TYR A 84 -7.18 -6.28 -3.56
N ALA A 85 -6.13 -7.08 -3.32
CA ALA A 85 -6.13 -8.06 -2.24
C ALA A 85 -6.28 -7.40 -0.86
N GLU A 86 -5.67 -6.23 -0.67
CA GLU A 86 -5.78 -5.48 0.58
C GLU A 86 -7.17 -4.86 0.78
N LEU A 87 -7.82 -4.39 -0.30
CA LEU A 87 -9.21 -3.94 -0.26
C LEU A 87 -10.15 -5.07 0.16
N LEU A 88 -10.01 -6.26 -0.42
CA LEU A 88 -10.83 -7.43 -0.07
C LEU A 88 -10.70 -7.77 1.42
N ASN A 89 -9.48 -7.67 1.95
CA ASN A 89 -9.18 -7.96 3.34
C ASN A 89 -9.85 -6.96 4.32
N ILE A 90 -10.14 -5.74 3.88
CA ILE A 90 -10.92 -4.75 4.65
C ILE A 90 -12.39 -4.66 4.23
N HIS A 91 -12.93 -5.73 3.62
CA HIS A 91 -14.33 -5.79 3.15
C HIS A 91 -14.70 -4.70 2.13
N MET A 92 -13.74 -4.29 1.31
CA MET A 92 -13.94 -3.43 0.15
C MET A 92 -13.64 -4.19 -1.14
N THR A 93 -14.13 -3.71 -2.26
CA THR A 93 -13.86 -4.28 -3.57
C THR A 93 -13.69 -3.20 -4.63
N ALA A 94 -12.94 -3.54 -5.67
CA ALA A 94 -12.68 -2.72 -6.84
C ALA A 94 -12.49 -3.65 -8.05
N ASP A 95 -12.72 -3.14 -9.25
CA ASP A 95 -12.23 -3.80 -10.45
C ASP A 95 -10.71 -3.56 -10.55
N VAL A 96 -9.92 -4.65 -10.60
CA VAL A 96 -8.46 -4.58 -10.71
C VAL A 96 -8.04 -3.78 -11.96
N GLU A 97 -8.81 -3.85 -13.04
CA GLU A 97 -8.53 -3.09 -14.26
C GLU A 97 -8.75 -1.59 -14.04
N ASN A 98 -9.73 -1.21 -13.22
CA ASN A 98 -9.89 0.18 -12.82
C ASN A 98 -8.74 0.64 -11.92
N LEU A 99 -8.25 -0.21 -11.02
CA LEU A 99 -7.06 0.10 -10.22
C LEU A 99 -5.82 0.31 -11.11
N ARG A 100 -5.62 -0.52 -12.14
CA ARG A 100 -4.52 -0.38 -13.10
C ARG A 100 -4.54 0.95 -13.86
N LYS A 101 -5.71 1.50 -14.18
CA LYS A 101 -5.84 2.82 -14.83
C LYS A 101 -5.24 3.96 -13.99
N CYS A 102 -5.18 3.81 -12.67
CA CYS A 102 -4.53 4.79 -11.80
C CYS A 102 -3.00 4.68 -11.81
N ASN A 103 -2.44 3.59 -12.33
CA ASN A 103 -1.00 3.45 -12.51
C ASN A 103 -0.48 4.22 -13.73
N THR A 104 -1.24 4.21 -14.84
CA THR A 104 -0.84 4.78 -16.14
C THR A 104 -0.82 6.31 -16.16
N GLN A 105 -1.47 6.95 -15.18
CA GLN A 105 -1.47 8.40 -14.99
C GLN A 105 -0.25 8.91 -14.20
N ASN A 106 0.57 8.02 -13.64
CA ASN A 106 1.79 8.38 -12.89
C ASN A 106 2.98 8.60 -13.83
N LEU A 107 2.82 9.53 -14.76
CA LEU A 107 3.91 9.93 -15.64
C LEU A 107 4.90 10.81 -14.89
N HIS A 108 6.17 10.60 -15.24
CA HIS A 108 7.41 11.06 -14.62
C HIS A 108 7.43 12.56 -14.23
N HIS A 109 8.44 12.96 -13.41
CA HIS A 109 8.75 14.33 -12.96
C HIS A 109 8.22 14.79 -11.58
N SER A 110 7.72 13.89 -10.71
CA SER A 110 7.42 14.23 -9.31
C SER A 110 8.04 13.25 -8.34
N ASP A 111 8.24 13.68 -7.08
CA ASP A 111 8.73 12.82 -6.01
C ASP A 111 7.79 11.64 -5.74
N SER A 112 8.31 10.62 -5.05
CA SER A 112 7.56 9.39 -4.80
C SER A 112 6.30 9.59 -3.96
N CYS A 113 6.32 10.53 -3.00
CA CYS A 113 5.15 10.84 -2.19
C CYS A 113 4.02 11.41 -3.05
N THR A 114 4.35 12.37 -3.92
CA THR A 114 3.39 12.97 -4.84
C THR A 114 2.77 11.93 -5.79
N ARG A 115 3.56 10.97 -6.30
CA ARG A 115 3.03 9.90 -7.14
C ARG A 115 2.09 8.95 -6.38
N ALA A 116 2.48 8.53 -5.17
CA ALA A 116 1.63 7.69 -4.32
C ALA A 116 0.29 8.38 -3.99
N PHE A 117 0.33 9.67 -3.67
CA PHE A 117 -0.89 10.47 -3.42
C PHE A 117 -1.82 10.51 -4.63
N ARG A 118 -1.28 10.69 -5.85
CA ARG A 118 -2.06 10.72 -7.09
C ARG A 118 -2.81 9.41 -7.33
N VAL A 119 -2.21 8.27 -6.99
CA VAL A 119 -2.88 6.97 -7.05
C VAL A 119 -4.12 6.94 -6.15
N VAL A 120 -3.97 7.34 -4.88
CA VAL A 120 -5.10 7.37 -3.93
C VAL A 120 -6.18 8.35 -4.40
N LYS A 121 -5.80 9.54 -4.88
CA LYS A 121 -6.74 10.52 -5.45
C LYS A 121 -7.45 9.98 -6.69
N CYS A 122 -6.78 9.21 -7.53
CA CYS A 122 -7.40 8.60 -8.71
C CYS A 122 -8.51 7.62 -8.30
N PHE A 123 -8.31 6.79 -7.27
CA PHE A 123 -9.38 5.92 -6.76
C PHE A 123 -10.58 6.70 -6.25
N ALA A 124 -10.33 7.75 -5.45
CA ALA A 124 -11.37 8.58 -4.87
C ALA A 124 -12.15 9.35 -5.95
N ASN A 125 -11.46 10.00 -6.88
CA ASN A 125 -12.08 10.84 -7.92
C ASN A 125 -12.93 10.02 -8.91
N ASN A 126 -12.59 8.74 -9.13
CA ASN A 126 -13.33 7.88 -10.04
C ASN A 126 -14.30 6.91 -9.33
N ASN A 127 -14.39 6.96 -8.00
CA ASN A 127 -15.20 6.04 -7.19
C ASN A 127 -14.93 4.57 -7.50
N TYR A 128 -13.66 4.20 -7.70
CA TYR A 128 -13.29 2.82 -8.07
C TYR A 128 -13.37 1.81 -6.92
N ILE A 129 -13.50 2.28 -5.68
CA ILE A 129 -13.57 1.44 -4.49
C ILE A 129 -14.99 1.46 -3.94
N THR A 130 -15.52 0.29 -3.60
CA THR A 130 -16.87 0.12 -3.06
C THR A 130 -16.85 -0.81 -1.86
N SER A 131 -17.78 -0.63 -0.90
CA SER A 131 -17.89 -1.53 0.24
C SER A 131 -18.60 -2.83 -0.16
N ILE A 132 -18.08 -3.96 0.32
CA ILE A 132 -18.76 -5.25 0.21
C ILE A 132 -19.81 -5.27 1.32
N LYS A 133 -21.08 -5.12 0.96
CA LYS A 133 -22.17 -5.35 1.92
C LYS A 133 -22.13 -6.83 2.34
N PRO A 134 -22.24 -7.16 3.64
CA PRO A 134 -22.39 -8.54 4.05
C PRO A 134 -23.63 -9.14 3.37
N LYS A 135 -23.50 -10.34 2.81
CA LYS A 135 -24.68 -11.09 2.34
C LYS A 135 -25.56 -11.34 3.57
N SER A 136 -26.75 -10.74 3.58
CA SER A 136 -27.82 -11.01 4.54
C SER A 136 -28.27 -12.46 4.46
#